data_AF-A0A9X4MCV2-F1
#
_entry.id   AF-A0A9X4MCV2-F1
#
_cell.length_a   1.000
_cell.length_b   1.000
_cell.length_c   1.000
_cell.angle_alpha   90.00
_cell.angle_beta   90.00
_cell.angle_gamma   90.00
#
_symmetry.space_group_name_H-M   'P 1'
#
loop_
_entity.id
_entity.type
_entity.pdbx_description
1 polymer ?
#
loop_
_entity_poly.entity_id
_entity_poly.type
_entity_poly.pdbx_seq_one_letter_code
_entity_poly.pdbx_strand_id
1 'polypeptide(L)'
;MAVESRLIPVLREGIDIVKMIAYKKLKEALAAKHPDRDAPFIARLTGALINMIFGVPAQEEPFVQFARTEAELIAQEKITLGPLLEDLRIPLTDALRIQALCDHQQGEDSTATLKQAQELGILLVDRDLPLPHSFTELVRKLGSAFGLILPPLPSTEH
;
A
#
# COMPACT_ATOMS: atom_id res chain seq x y z
N MET A 1 -14.03 5.34 -26.43
CA MET A 1 -13.20 5.66 -25.25
C MET A 1 -14.01 5.63 -23.94
N ALA A 2 -14.85 4.62 -23.70
CA ALA A 2 -15.69 4.53 -22.48
C ALA A 2 -15.29 3.37 -21.54
N VAL A 3 -14.46 2.44 -22.00
CA VAL A 3 -14.02 1.27 -21.23
C VAL A 3 -12.83 1.61 -20.32
N GLU A 4 -11.91 2.47 -20.77
CA GLU A 4 -10.76 2.94 -19.98
C GLU A 4 -11.20 3.77 -18.76
N SER A 5 -12.27 4.55 -18.89
CA SER A 5 -12.79 5.43 -17.81
C SER A 5 -13.30 4.67 -16.57
N ARG A 6 -13.75 3.43 -16.71
CA ARG A 6 -14.20 2.61 -15.56
C ARG A 6 -13.10 1.75 -14.95
N LEU A 7 -11.97 1.60 -15.65
CA LEU A 7 -10.88 0.73 -15.22
C LEU A 7 -10.03 1.36 -14.13
N ILE A 8 -9.75 2.67 -14.22
CA ILE A 8 -8.94 3.39 -13.22
C ILE A 8 -9.52 3.24 -11.81
N PRO A 9 -10.83 3.49 -11.56
CA PRO A 9 -11.42 3.28 -10.23
C PRO A 9 -11.21 1.86 -9.68
N VAL A 10 -11.41 0.83 -10.52
CA VAL A 10 -11.22 -0.58 -10.13
C VAL A 10 -9.77 -0.89 -9.77
N LEU A 11 -8.82 -0.33 -10.52
CA LEU A 11 -7.39 -0.47 -10.23
C LEU A 11 -7.02 0.22 -8.92
N ARG A 12 -7.58 1.41 -8.64
CA ARG A 12 -7.37 2.14 -7.39
C ARG A 12 -7.91 1.38 -6.17
N GLU A 13 -9.11 0.81 -6.28
CA GLU A 13 -9.64 -0.08 -5.24
C GLU A 13 -8.69 -1.26 -4.97
N GLY A 14 -8.10 -1.82 -6.02
CA GLY A 14 -7.10 -2.88 -5.88
C GLY A 14 -5.82 -2.44 -5.16
N ILE A 15 -5.34 -1.22 -5.44
CA ILE A 15 -4.22 -0.61 -4.73
C ILE A 15 -4.57 -0.44 -3.24
N ASP A 16 -5.79 0.01 -2.92
CA ASP A 16 -6.20 0.25 -1.54
C ASP A 16 -6.32 -1.06 -0.73
N ILE A 17 -6.72 -2.16 -1.36
CA ILE A 17 -6.68 -3.49 -0.74
C ILE A 17 -5.24 -3.87 -0.37
N VAL A 18 -4.28 -3.66 -1.28
CA VAL A 18 -2.85 -3.94 -0.99
C VAL A 18 -2.33 -3.04 0.14
N LYS A 19 -2.67 -1.74 0.14
CA LYS A 19 -2.34 -0.81 1.24
C LYS A 19 -2.88 -1.30 2.58
N MET A 20 -4.15 -1.74 2.62
CA MET A 20 -4.78 -2.23 3.85
C MET A 20 -4.10 -3.49 4.38
N ILE A 21 -3.68 -4.41 3.50
CA ILE A 21 -2.97 -5.63 3.90
C ILE A 21 -1.59 -5.31 4.46
N ALA A 22 -0.84 -4.45 3.78
CA ALA A 22 0.44 -3.95 4.27
C ALA A 22 0.29 -3.21 5.60
N TYR A 23 -0.75 -2.40 5.76
CA TYR A 23 -1.07 -1.69 6.99
C TYR A 23 -1.29 -2.67 8.15
N LYS A 24 -2.10 -3.72 7.96
CA LYS A 24 -2.35 -4.72 9.03
C LYS A 24 -1.06 -5.38 9.49
N LYS A 25 -0.25 -5.90 8.55
CA LYS A 25 1.03 -6.56 8.85
C LYS A 25 2.01 -5.62 9.57
N LEU A 26 2.13 -4.39 9.09
CA LEU A 26 3.01 -3.39 9.68
C LEU A 26 2.53 -2.96 11.08
N LYS A 27 1.22 -2.79 11.27
CA LYS A 27 0.63 -2.43 12.56
C LYS A 27 0.91 -3.48 13.63
N GLU A 28 0.75 -4.76 13.30
CA GLU A 28 1.03 -5.88 14.20
C GLU A 28 2.50 -5.91 14.61
N ALA A 29 3.41 -5.76 13.64
CA ALA A 29 4.84 -5.74 13.90
C ALA A 29 5.28 -4.54 14.75
N LEU A 30 4.74 -3.35 14.47
CA LEU A 30 5.04 -2.14 15.24
C LEU A 30 4.48 -2.23 16.67
N ALA A 31 3.28 -2.79 16.86
CA ALA A 31 2.72 -3.01 18.19
C ALA A 31 3.60 -3.96 19.03
N ALA A 32 4.15 -5.00 18.40
CA ALA A 32 5.07 -5.92 19.08
C ALA A 32 6.43 -5.26 19.40
N LYS A 33 6.93 -4.39 18.51
CA LYS A 33 8.22 -3.70 18.66
C LYS A 33 8.17 -2.55 19.68
N HIS A 34 7.00 -1.92 19.83
CA HIS A 34 6.78 -0.75 20.67
C HIS A 34 5.67 -1.00 21.70
N PRO A 35 5.85 -1.97 22.63
CA PRO A 35 4.79 -2.39 23.56
C PRO A 35 4.36 -1.29 24.53
N ASP A 36 5.20 -0.28 24.77
CA ASP A 36 4.92 0.84 25.67
C ASP A 36 4.09 1.95 25.00
N ARG A 37 3.78 1.83 23.70
CA ARG A 37 2.99 2.80 22.95
C ARG A 37 1.54 2.36 22.85
N ASP A 38 0.63 3.33 22.90
CA ASP A 38 -0.80 3.05 22.79
C ASP A 38 -1.23 2.72 21.36
N ALA A 39 -2.39 2.08 21.21
CA ALA A 39 -2.91 1.68 19.91
C ALA A 39 -3.11 2.86 18.93
N PRO A 40 -3.57 4.06 19.36
CA PRO A 40 -3.62 5.25 18.51
C PRO A 40 -2.25 5.68 17.97
N PHE A 41 -1.20 5.67 18.79
CA PHE A 41 0.16 6.00 18.35
C PHE A 41 0.64 5.01 17.28
N ILE A 42 0.50 3.70 17.55
CA ILE A 42 0.88 2.66 16.59
C ILE A 42 0.11 2.81 15.27
N ALA A 43 -1.18 3.13 15.34
CA ALA A 43 -1.99 3.34 14.14
C ALA A 43 -1.51 4.53 13.30
N ARG A 44 -1.10 5.64 13.93
CA ARG A 44 -0.55 6.82 13.26
C ARG A 44 0.82 6.55 12.66
N LEU A 45 1.71 5.88 13.40
CA LEU A 45 3.03 5.48 12.90
C LEU A 45 2.91 4.57 11.68
N THR A 46 2.03 3.57 11.76
CA THR A 46 1.73 2.67 10.63
C THR A 46 1.24 3.47 9.43
N GLY A 47 0.29 4.39 9.65
CA GLY A 47 -0.25 5.24 8.59
C GLY A 47 0.83 6.10 7.93
N ALA A 48 1.70 6.73 8.71
CA ALA A 48 2.81 7.54 8.20
C ALA A 48 3.76 6.72 7.31
N LEU A 49 4.07 5.49 7.69
CA LEU A 49 4.96 4.60 6.92
C LEU A 49 4.28 4.08 5.65
N ILE A 50 2.99 3.71 5.68
CA ILE A 50 2.25 3.32 4.46
C ILE A 50 2.15 4.50 3.49
N ASN A 51 1.81 5.68 3.99
CA ASN A 51 1.76 6.91 3.21
C ASN A 51 3.13 7.22 2.57
N MET A 52 4.21 7.02 3.31
CA MET A 52 5.57 7.13 2.80
C MET A 52 5.86 6.17 1.63
N ILE A 53 5.42 4.90 1.71
CA ILE A 53 5.61 3.90 0.65
C ILE A 53 4.89 4.33 -0.64
N PHE A 54 3.68 4.88 -0.52
CA PHE A 54 2.84 5.25 -1.66
C PHE A 54 2.94 6.73 -2.06
N GLY A 55 3.89 7.47 -1.50
CA GLY A 55 4.15 8.87 -1.86
C GLY A 55 3.03 9.84 -1.50
N VAL A 56 2.23 9.51 -0.48
CA VAL A 56 1.12 10.36 0.00
C VAL A 56 1.62 11.17 1.20
N PRO A 57 1.99 12.46 1.07
CA PRO A 57 2.47 13.23 2.20
C PRO A 57 1.34 13.48 3.23
N ALA A 58 1.71 13.65 4.50
CA ALA A 58 0.77 14.15 5.49
C ALA A 58 0.43 15.62 5.17
N GLN A 59 -0.83 15.91 4.86
CA GLN A 59 -1.29 17.24 4.45
C GLN A 59 -2.15 17.94 5.51
N GLU A 60 -2.66 17.20 6.50
CA GLU A 60 -3.62 17.71 7.48
C GLU A 60 -3.16 17.46 8.91
N GLU A 61 -3.58 18.33 9.83
CA GLU A 61 -3.44 18.07 11.26
C GLU A 61 -4.43 16.99 11.72
N PRO A 62 -4.07 16.12 12.67
CA PRO A 62 -2.83 16.11 13.47
C PRO A 62 -1.65 15.34 12.83
N PHE A 63 -1.78 14.89 11.58
CA PHE A 63 -0.79 14.02 10.94
C PHE A 63 0.51 14.74 10.59
N VAL A 64 0.44 16.01 10.20
CA VAL A 64 1.62 16.86 9.98
C VAL A 64 2.43 16.99 11.27
N GLN A 65 1.78 17.35 12.38
CA GLN A 65 2.46 17.46 13.67
C GLN A 65 3.06 16.14 14.14
N PHE A 66 2.36 15.01 13.94
CA PHE A 66 2.88 13.69 14.26
C PHE A 66 4.14 13.36 13.45
N ALA A 67 4.11 13.56 12.13
CA ALA A 67 5.26 13.28 11.26
C ALA A 67 6.50 14.11 11.62
N ARG A 68 6.30 15.35 12.08
CA ARG A 68 7.39 16.22 12.57
C ARG A 68 7.92 15.77 13.93
N THR A 69 7.02 15.47 14.86
CA THR A 69 7.39 15.11 16.25
C THR A 69 8.11 13.76 16.31
N GLU A 70 7.67 12.79 15.50
CA GLU A 70 8.19 11.42 15.50
C GLU A 70 9.13 11.14 14.31
N ALA A 71 9.72 12.19 13.70
CA ALA A 71 10.53 12.07 12.48
C ALA A 71 11.69 11.07 12.63
N GLU A 72 12.38 11.07 13.78
CA GLU A 72 13.47 10.14 14.06
C GLU A 72 12.98 8.70 14.14
N LEU A 73 11.86 8.46 14.84
CA LEU A 73 11.27 7.13 14.94
C LEU A 73 10.83 6.61 13.56
N ILE A 74 10.16 7.46 12.77
CA ILE A 74 9.77 7.13 11.40
C ILE A 74 11.00 6.76 10.57
N ALA A 75 12.09 7.53 10.67
CA ALA A 75 13.34 7.25 9.96
C ALA A 75 13.98 5.92 10.41
N GLN A 76 13.89 5.57 11.69
CA GLN A 76 14.38 4.28 12.21
C GLN A 76 13.53 3.11 11.69
N GLU A 77 12.20 3.22 11.76
CA GLU A 77 11.31 2.16 11.29
C GLU A 77 11.40 1.93 9.78
N LYS A 78 11.63 3.02 9.02
CA LYS A 78 11.85 3.01 7.56
C LYS A 78 12.85 1.93 7.12
N ILE A 79 13.95 1.77 7.87
CA ILE A 79 15.05 0.85 7.54
C ILE A 79 14.58 -0.62 7.51
N THR A 80 13.56 -0.94 8.31
CA THR A 80 13.07 -2.32 8.48
C THR A 80 11.94 -2.69 7.53
N LEU A 81 11.41 -1.74 6.74
CA LEU A 81 10.22 -1.95 5.90
C LEU A 81 10.43 -3.04 4.84
N GLY A 82 11.54 -3.01 4.11
CA GLY A 82 11.83 -3.98 3.04
C GLY A 82 11.85 -5.43 3.52
N PRO A 83 12.60 -5.76 4.59
CA PRO A 83 12.55 -7.09 5.21
C PRO A 83 11.18 -7.42 5.81
N LEU A 84 10.55 -6.48 6.52
CA LEU A 84 9.27 -6.72 7.20
C LEU A 84 8.13 -7.04 6.22
N LEU A 85 8.15 -6.43 5.04
CA LEU A 85 7.13 -6.59 4.00
C LEU A 85 7.57 -7.52 2.87
N GLU A 86 8.57 -8.37 3.09
CA GLU A 86 9.13 -9.25 2.05
C GLU A 86 8.06 -10.15 1.39
N ASP A 87 7.19 -10.77 2.18
CA ASP A 87 6.09 -11.60 1.66
C ASP A 87 5.08 -10.80 0.81
N LEU A 88 5.07 -9.47 0.95
CA LEU A 88 4.23 -8.55 0.22
C LEU A 88 4.99 -7.78 -0.88
N ARG A 89 6.27 -8.09 -1.12
CA ARG A 89 7.11 -7.33 -2.06
C ARG A 89 6.56 -7.34 -3.50
N ILE A 90 6.06 -8.50 -3.95
CA ILE A 90 5.40 -8.64 -5.25
C ILE A 90 4.12 -7.79 -5.33
N PRO A 91 3.11 -7.98 -4.45
CA PRO A 91 1.88 -7.21 -4.54
C PRO A 91 2.10 -5.70 -4.32
N LEU A 92 3.06 -5.30 -3.49
CA LEU A 92 3.43 -3.90 -3.32
C LEU A 92 4.07 -3.31 -4.59
N THR A 93 4.98 -4.05 -5.24
CA THR A 93 5.56 -3.62 -6.53
C THR A 93 4.48 -3.43 -7.58
N ASP A 94 3.55 -4.38 -7.69
CA ASP A 94 2.45 -4.31 -8.64
C ASP A 94 1.53 -3.12 -8.36
N ALA A 95 1.16 -2.92 -7.09
CA ALA A 95 0.32 -1.79 -6.70
C ALA A 95 1.00 -0.43 -6.99
N LEU A 96 2.28 -0.28 -6.70
CA LEU A 96 3.04 0.96 -6.96
C LEU A 96 3.13 1.28 -8.45
N ARG A 97 3.29 0.27 -9.30
CA ARG A 97 3.36 0.46 -10.75
C ARG A 97 2.02 0.70 -11.40
N ILE A 98 0.97 0.04 -10.93
CA ILE A 98 -0.40 0.36 -11.33
C ILE A 98 -0.78 1.76 -10.86
N GLN A 99 -0.37 2.18 -9.66
CA GLN A 99 -0.52 3.56 -9.20
C GLN A 99 0.15 4.52 -10.18
N ALA A 100 1.43 4.30 -10.52
CA ALA A 100 2.15 5.15 -11.46
C ALA A 100 1.49 5.20 -12.85
N LEU A 101 0.94 4.09 -13.33
CA LEU A 101 0.17 4.05 -14.58
C LEU A 101 -1.10 4.92 -14.47
N CYS A 102 -1.87 4.78 -13.39
CA CYS A 102 -3.09 5.56 -13.17
C CYS A 102 -2.78 7.05 -12.98
N ASP A 103 -1.76 7.39 -12.19
CA ASP A 103 -1.27 8.75 -11.97
C ASP A 103 -0.88 9.39 -13.32
N HIS A 104 -0.10 8.68 -14.15
CA HIS A 104 0.29 9.15 -15.47
C HIS A 104 -0.90 9.43 -16.40
N GLN A 105 -1.91 8.55 -16.40
CA GLN A 105 -3.15 8.76 -17.17
C GLN A 105 -3.96 9.98 -16.70
N GLN A 106 -3.74 10.43 -15.47
CA GLN A 106 -4.39 11.59 -14.87
C GLN A 106 -3.50 12.85 -14.89
N GLY A 107 -2.30 12.76 -15.47
CA GLY A 107 -1.35 13.87 -15.59
C GLY A 107 -0.46 14.10 -14.35
N GLU A 108 -0.38 13.13 -13.46
CA GLU A 108 0.48 13.15 -12.26
C GLU A 108 1.80 12.39 -12.48
N ASP A 109 2.83 12.71 -11.70
CA ASP A 109 4.16 12.08 -11.77
C ASP A 109 4.49 11.32 -10.47
N SER A 110 4.64 10.01 -10.57
CA SER A 110 4.97 9.11 -9.45
C SER A 110 6.42 8.65 -9.45
N THR A 111 7.29 9.26 -10.24
CA THR A 111 8.71 8.88 -10.36
C THR A 111 9.42 8.92 -9.00
N ALA A 112 9.16 9.96 -8.20
CA ALA A 112 9.71 10.08 -6.85
C ALA A 112 9.23 8.95 -5.93
N THR A 113 7.95 8.59 -6.00
CA THR A 113 7.35 7.49 -5.23
C THR A 113 7.98 6.15 -5.57
N LEU A 114 8.18 5.84 -6.86
CA LEU A 114 8.82 4.60 -7.29
C LEU A 114 10.28 4.53 -6.84
N LYS A 115 11.03 5.63 -6.99
CA LYS A 115 12.42 5.71 -6.53
C LYS A 115 12.51 5.45 -5.01
N GLN A 116 11.63 6.09 -4.25
CA GLN A 116 11.58 5.89 -2.81
C GLN A 116 11.24 4.45 -2.44
N ALA A 117 10.25 3.82 -3.08
CA ALA A 117 9.93 2.42 -2.83
C ALA A 117 11.07 1.46 -3.18
N GLN A 118 11.89 1.79 -4.19
CA GLN A 118 13.11 1.06 -4.50
C GLN A 118 14.15 1.19 -3.39
N GLU A 119 14.40 2.41 -2.90
CA GLU A 119 15.31 2.67 -1.77
C GLU A 119 14.88 1.95 -0.48
N LEU A 120 13.58 1.71 -0.31
CA LEU A 120 13.01 0.94 0.81
C LEU A 120 13.15 -0.59 0.65
N GLY A 121 13.60 -1.08 -0.50
CA GLY A 121 13.64 -2.52 -0.80
C GLY A 121 12.25 -3.14 -1.05
N ILE A 122 11.27 -2.31 -1.41
CA ILE A 122 9.87 -2.71 -1.68
C ILE A 122 9.64 -2.92 -3.18
N LEU A 123 10.17 -2.03 -4.02
CA LEU A 123 10.00 -2.09 -5.47
C LEU A 123 11.01 -3.06 -6.10
N LEU A 124 10.53 -4.10 -6.78
CA LEU A 124 11.34 -4.98 -7.62
C LEU A 124 11.59 -4.33 -8.98
N VAL A 125 12.85 -3.98 -9.28
CA VAL A 125 13.24 -3.28 -10.53
C VAL A 125 13.00 -4.16 -11.76
N ASP A 126 13.40 -5.43 -11.72
CA ASP A 126 13.37 -6.35 -12.87
C ASP A 126 12.00 -6.99 -13.13
N ARG A 127 10.99 -6.64 -12.32
CA ARG A 127 9.62 -7.09 -12.57
C ARG A 127 9.06 -6.29 -13.76
N ASP A 128 8.06 -6.78 -14.47
CA ASP A 128 7.31 -5.99 -15.46
C ASP A 128 6.10 -5.27 -14.86
N LEU A 129 5.56 -4.27 -15.57
CA LEU A 129 4.25 -3.68 -15.24
C LEU A 129 3.16 -4.75 -15.39
N PRO A 130 2.40 -5.11 -14.35
CA PRO A 130 1.36 -6.11 -14.47
C PRO A 130 0.24 -5.64 -15.40
N LEU A 131 -0.34 -6.58 -16.14
CA LEU A 131 -1.59 -6.31 -16.86
C LEU A 131 -2.72 -6.02 -15.86
N PRO A 132 -3.68 -5.13 -16.18
CA PRO A 132 -4.81 -4.81 -15.31
C PRO A 132 -5.55 -6.04 -14.79
N HIS A 133 -5.83 -7.01 -15.66
CA HIS A 133 -6.51 -8.24 -15.27
C HIS A 133 -5.68 -9.06 -14.27
N SER A 134 -4.40 -9.29 -14.55
CA SER A 134 -3.49 -10.01 -13.65
C SER A 134 -3.40 -9.35 -12.27
N PHE A 135 -3.36 -8.01 -12.22
CA PHE A 135 -3.39 -7.28 -10.96
C PHE A 135 -4.70 -7.48 -10.19
N THR A 136 -5.85 -7.39 -10.87
CA THR A 136 -7.15 -7.62 -10.20
C THR A 136 -7.30 -9.04 -9.66
N GLU A 137 -6.75 -10.05 -10.34
CA GLU A 137 -6.75 -11.42 -9.85
C GLU A 137 -5.83 -11.61 -8.64
N LEU A 138 -4.64 -11.00 -8.67
CA LEU A 138 -3.71 -10.99 -7.54
C LEU A 138 -4.38 -10.39 -6.31
N VAL A 139 -4.95 -9.19 -6.46
CA VAL A 139 -5.67 -8.48 -5.41
C VAL A 139 -6.83 -9.33 -4.87
N ARG A 140 -7.59 -10.00 -5.73
CA ARG A 140 -8.70 -10.85 -5.29
C ARG A 140 -8.20 -12.01 -4.42
N LYS A 141 -7.18 -12.74 -4.89
CA LYS A 141 -6.59 -13.86 -4.14
C LYS A 141 -6.03 -13.39 -2.80
N LEU A 142 -5.30 -12.29 -2.82
CA LEU A 142 -4.69 -11.69 -1.62
C LEU A 142 -5.76 -11.20 -0.65
N GLY A 143 -6.76 -10.46 -1.13
CA GLY A 143 -7.88 -9.97 -0.32
C GLY A 143 -8.67 -11.10 0.34
N SER A 144 -8.93 -12.20 -0.37
CA SER A 144 -9.58 -13.37 0.22
C SER A 144 -8.72 -14.07 1.28
N ALA A 145 -7.40 -14.21 1.04
CA ALA A 145 -6.49 -14.79 2.03
C ALA A 145 -6.43 -13.99 3.34
N PHE A 146 -6.64 -12.67 3.28
CA PHE A 146 -6.68 -11.78 4.45
C PHE A 146 -8.10 -11.47 4.97
N GLY A 147 -9.13 -12.16 4.45
CA GLY A 147 -10.52 -12.00 4.88
C GLY A 147 -11.14 -10.62 4.54
N LEU A 148 -10.59 -9.93 3.54
CA LEU A 148 -11.00 -8.59 3.11
C LEU A 148 -12.00 -8.61 1.94
N ILE A 149 -12.02 -9.71 1.18
CA ILE A 149 -12.94 -9.90 0.07
C ILE A 149 -13.66 -11.22 0.30
N LEU A 150 -14.97 -11.15 0.49
CA LEU A 150 -15.82 -12.32 0.53
C LEU A 150 -15.97 -12.86 -0.91
N PRO A 151 -15.77 -14.17 -1.14
CA PRO A 151 -16.14 -14.76 -2.41
C PRO A 151 -17.65 -14.54 -2.64
N PRO A 152 -18.09 -14.31 -3.89
CA PRO A 152 -19.52 -14.20 -4.16
C PRO A 152 -20.22 -15.47 -3.67
N LEU A 153 -21.31 -15.28 -2.92
CA LEU A 153 -22.16 -16.39 -2.50
C LEU A 153 -22.63 -17.12 -3.77
N PRO A 154 -22.60 -18.47 -3.79
CA PRO A 154 -23.09 -19.22 -4.94
C PRO A 154 -24.52 -18.77 -5.22
N SER A 155 -24.79 -18.42 -6.47
CA SER A 155 -26.13 -18.04 -6.92
C SER A 155 -27.07 -19.20 -6.61
N THR A 156 -27.92 -19.04 -5.60
CA THR A 156 -29.06 -19.94 -5.39
C THR A 156 -30.03 -19.67 -6.53
N GLU A 157 -29.88 -20.42 -7.61
CA GLU A 157 -30.90 -20.51 -8.66
C GLU A 157 -32.17 -21.10 -8.03
N HIS A 158 -33.27 -20.35 -8.08
CA HIS A 158 -34.63 -20.80 -7.80
C HIS A 158 -35.42 -20.82 -9.11
#